data_AF-A0AAE4FI55-F1
#
_entry.id   AF-A0AAE4FI55-F1
#
_cell.length_a   1.000
_cell.length_b   1.000
_cell.length_c   1.000
_cell.angle_alpha   90.00
_cell.angle_beta   90.00
_cell.angle_gamma   90.00
#
_symmetry.space_group_name_H-M   'P 1'
#
loop_
_entity.id
_entity.type
_entity.pdbx_description
1 polymer ?
#
loop_
_entity_poly.entity_id
_entity_poly.type
_entity_poly.pdbx_seq_one_letter_code
_entity_poly.pdbx_strand_id
1 'polypeptide(L)'
;MLYIATNTGKHIDFVNITPDQICIEDIARGLSNECRFAGQLESFYSVAQHSVYVSQIVPPEYALEALLHDAAEAYIKDIPSPLKAMLPDYKAVEKRI
;
A
#
# COMPACT_ATOMS: atom_id res chain seq x y z
N MET A 1 14.50 -2.04 15.40
CA MET A 1 13.32 -2.92 15.18
C MET A 1 13.08 -2.96 13.68
N LEU A 2 12.93 -4.14 13.07
CA LEU A 2 12.77 -4.29 11.60
C LEU A 2 11.32 -4.61 11.19
N TYR A 3 10.38 -4.36 12.10
CA TYR A 3 8.96 -4.60 11.90
C TYR A 3 8.13 -3.41 12.36
N ILE A 4 6.90 -3.31 11.86
CA ILE A 4 5.84 -2.45 12.38
C ILE A 4 4.71 -3.28 12.99
N ALA A 5 4.02 -2.74 13.99
CA ALA A 5 2.79 -3.32 14.51
C ALA A 5 1.58 -2.78 13.71
N THR A 6 0.60 -3.63 13.45
CA THR A 6 -0.59 -3.28 12.69
C THR A 6 -1.80 -3.01 13.58
N ASN A 7 -2.92 -2.60 12.98
CA ASN A 7 -4.16 -2.32 13.71
C ASN A 7 -4.77 -3.59 14.32
N THR A 8 -4.59 -4.76 13.70
CA THR A 8 -5.02 -6.05 14.26
C THR A 8 -4.03 -6.63 15.28
N GLY A 9 -2.90 -5.96 15.54
CA GLY A 9 -1.85 -6.45 16.45
C GLY A 9 -0.88 -7.45 15.81
N LYS A 10 -0.91 -7.61 14.48
CA LYS A 10 0.11 -8.35 13.74
C LYS A 10 1.39 -7.54 13.65
N HIS A 11 2.46 -8.21 13.23
CA HIS A 11 3.74 -7.57 12.96
C HIS A 11 4.13 -7.83 11.51
N ILE A 12 4.44 -6.77 10.76
CA ILE A 12 5.00 -6.88 9.40
C ILE A 12 6.51 -6.77 9.51
N ASP A 13 7.22 -7.86 9.25
CA ASP A 13 8.69 -7.89 9.19
C ASP A 13 9.16 -7.59 7.76
N PHE A 14 9.93 -6.51 7.58
CA PHE A 14 10.39 -6.08 6.25
C PHE A 14 11.53 -6.92 5.67
N VAL A 15 12.09 -7.85 6.44
CA VAL A 15 13.15 -8.77 6.02
C VAL A 15 12.58 -10.15 5.68
N ASN A 16 11.68 -10.66 6.52
CA ASN A 16 11.10 -12.00 6.37
C ASN A 16 9.58 -11.95 6.43
N ILE A 17 8.97 -11.33 5.42
CA ILE A 17 7.52 -11.23 5.33
C ILE A 17 6.89 -12.57 5.00
N THR A 18 5.81 -12.93 5.69
CA THR A 18 5.07 -14.17 5.47
C THR A 18 3.59 -13.87 5.24
N PRO A 19 2.87 -14.69 4.43
CA PRO A 19 1.47 -14.42 4.11
C PRO A 19 0.54 -14.33 5.33
N ASP A 20 0.84 -15.01 6.44
CA ASP A 20 0.05 -14.97 7.67
C ASP A 20 0.13 -13.63 8.42
N GLN A 21 1.13 -12.79 8.10
CA GLN A 21 1.26 -11.43 8.62
C GLN A 21 0.37 -10.44 7.87
N ILE A 22 -0.09 -10.79 6.66
CA ILE A 22 -0.94 -9.93 5.82
C ILE A 22 -2.41 -10.22 6.12
N CYS A 23 -3.20 -9.18 6.41
CA CYS A 23 -4.65 -9.29 6.46
C CYS A 23 -5.33 -8.08 5.85
N ILE A 24 -6.55 -8.31 5.34
CA ILE A 24 -7.28 -7.32 4.56
C ILE A 24 -7.71 -6.12 5.41
N GLU A 25 -7.97 -6.31 6.71
CA GLU A 25 -8.34 -5.26 7.63
C GLU A 25 -7.19 -4.26 7.85
N ASP A 26 -5.96 -4.75 7.92
CA ASP A 26 -4.78 -3.90 8.07
C ASP A 26 -4.43 -3.20 6.77
N ILE A 27 -4.59 -3.86 5.61
CA ILE A 27 -4.46 -3.22 4.30
C ILE A 27 -5.47 -2.07 4.20
N ALA A 28 -6.75 -2.34 4.42
CA ALA A 28 -7.80 -1.33 4.35
C ALA A 28 -7.54 -0.15 5.30
N ARG A 29 -7.09 -0.43 6.54
CA ARG A 29 -6.73 0.61 7.51
C ARG A 29 -5.54 1.44 7.04
N GLY A 30 -4.45 0.80 6.61
CA GLY A 30 -3.24 1.48 6.15
C GLY A 30 -3.52 2.36 4.94
N LEU A 31 -4.12 1.79 3.89
CA LEU A 31 -4.44 2.52 2.67
C LEU A 31 -5.43 3.68 2.89
N SER A 32 -6.35 3.56 3.85
CA SER A 32 -7.30 4.65 4.17
C SER A 32 -6.63 5.85 4.83
N ASN A 33 -5.46 5.66 5.44
CA ASN A 33 -4.68 6.72 6.08
C ASN A 33 -3.46 7.15 5.23
N GLU A 34 -3.15 6.42 4.16
CA GLU A 34 -2.03 6.74 3.28
C GLU A 34 -2.42 7.84 2.29
N CYS A 35 -1.75 8.99 2.36
CA CYS A 35 -2.06 10.15 1.55
C CYS A 35 -1.34 10.12 0.21
N ARG A 36 -2.07 10.28 -0.90
CA ARG A 36 -1.47 10.38 -2.23
C ARG A 36 -0.94 11.76 -2.54
N PHE A 37 -0.18 11.86 -3.64
CA PHE A 37 0.42 13.11 -4.14
C PHE A 37 1.30 13.82 -3.10
N ALA A 38 1.88 13.05 -2.17
CA ALA A 38 2.65 13.60 -1.04
C ALA A 38 1.88 14.70 -0.27
N GLY A 39 0.55 14.58 -0.18
CA GLY A 39 -0.31 15.52 0.54
C GLY A 39 -0.40 16.92 -0.06
N GLN A 40 -0.07 17.09 -1.35
CA GLN A 40 -0.11 18.40 -2.01
C GLN A 40 -1.49 18.78 -2.56
N LEU A 41 -2.51 17.94 -2.35
CA LEU A 41 -3.88 18.24 -2.75
C LEU A 41 -4.60 19.04 -1.65
N GLU A 42 -5.58 19.85 -2.04
CA GLU A 42 -6.39 20.65 -1.12
C GLU A 42 -7.21 19.78 -0.17
N SER A 43 -7.71 18.64 -0.66
CA SER A 43 -8.46 17.66 0.13
C SER A 43 -7.67 16.36 0.22
N PHE A 44 -7.78 15.70 1.38
CA PHE A 44 -7.14 14.40 1.59
C PHE A 44 -7.64 13.38 0.55
N TYR A 45 -6.70 12.78 -0.17
CA TYR A 45 -6.96 11.75 -1.16
C TYR A 45 -6.13 10.52 -0.80
N SER A 46 -6.81 9.47 -0.36
CA SER A 46 -6.13 8.28 0.15
C SER A 46 -5.80 7.27 -0.94
N VAL A 47 -4.84 6.39 -0.67
CA VAL A 47 -4.55 5.23 -1.53
C VAL A 47 -5.75 4.29 -1.58
N ALA A 48 -6.52 4.14 -0.50
CA ALA A 48 -7.75 3.35 -0.51
C ALA A 48 -8.79 3.92 -1.49
N GLN A 49 -9.01 5.23 -1.48
CA GLN A 49 -9.93 5.89 -2.41
C GLN A 49 -9.49 5.70 -3.86
N HIS A 50 -8.21 5.90 -4.13
CA HIS A 50 -7.60 5.61 -5.44
C HIS A 50 -7.84 4.16 -5.87
N SER A 51 -7.56 3.20 -4.99
CA SER A 51 -7.70 1.77 -5.30
C SER A 51 -9.14 1.38 -5.67
N VAL A 52 -10.14 1.96 -4.97
CA VAL A 52 -11.56 1.78 -5.31
C VAL A 52 -11.91 2.41 -6.66
N TYR A 53 -11.34 3.57 -7.00
CA TYR A 53 -11.58 4.17 -8.32
C TYR A 53 -10.94 3.33 -9.44
N VAL A 54 -9.71 2.85 -9.27
CA VAL A 54 -9.05 2.02 -10.27
C VAL A 54 -9.83 0.73 -10.50
N SER A 55 -10.37 0.08 -9.46
CA SER A 55 -11.17 -1.13 -9.60
C SER A 55 -12.49 -0.93 -10.35
N GLN A 56 -13.04 0.29 -10.38
CA GLN A 56 -14.26 0.63 -11.11
C GLN A 56 -14.04 0.99 -12.58
N ILE A 57 -12.79 1.31 -12.97
CA ILE A 57 -12.45 1.75 -14.33
C ILE A 57 -12.00 0.58 -15.21
N VAL A 58 -11.48 -0.49 -14.59
CA VAL A 58 -11.04 -1.70 -15.30
C VAL A 58 -12.21 -2.64 -15.62
N PRO A 59 -12.06 -3.57 -16.59
CA PRO A 59 -13.03 -4.64 -16.79
C PRO A 59 -13.29 -5.44 -15.51
N PRO A 60 -14.54 -5.93 -15.27
CA PRO A 60 -14.91 -6.59 -14.01
C PRO A 60 -14.00 -7.76 -13.62
N GLU A 61 -13.46 -8.49 -14.59
CA GLU A 61 -12.54 -9.60 -14.38
C GLU A 61 -11.18 -9.20 -13.79
N TYR A 62 -10.82 -7.91 -13.82
CA TYR A 62 -9.58 -7.37 -13.23
C TYR A 62 -9.85 -6.50 -12.01
N ALA A 63 -11.09 -6.37 -11.55
CA ALA A 63 -11.47 -5.43 -10.50
C ALA A 63 -10.77 -5.73 -9.16
N LEU A 64 -10.55 -7.01 -8.84
CA LEU A 64 -9.88 -7.40 -7.60
C LEU A 64 -8.38 -7.07 -7.64
N GLU A 65 -7.71 -7.39 -8.74
CA GLU A 65 -6.31 -7.07 -8.98
C GLU A 65 -6.09 -5.56 -8.94
N ALA A 66 -6.98 -4.80 -9.60
CA ALA A 66 -6.99 -3.35 -9.56
C ALA A 66 -7.26 -2.78 -8.16
N LEU A 67 -8.10 -3.42 -7.35
CA LEU A 67 -8.34 -2.99 -5.97
C LEU A 67 -7.12 -3.22 -5.07
N LEU A 68 -6.33 -4.26 -5.35
CA LEU A 68 -5.20 -4.68 -4.51
C LEU A 68 -3.83 -4.25 -5.05
N HIS A 69 -3.77 -3.57 -6.20
CA HIS A 69 -2.48 -3.26 -6.87
C HIS A 69 -1.50 -2.45 -6.00
N ASP A 70 -2.01 -1.54 -5.17
CA ASP A 70 -1.22 -0.70 -4.25
C ASP A 70 -1.26 -1.24 -2.80
N ALA A 71 -1.65 -2.51 -2.56
CA ALA A 71 -1.85 -3.06 -1.21
C ALA A 71 -0.59 -2.99 -0.33
N ALA A 72 0.59 -3.13 -0.92
CA ALA A 72 1.85 -3.03 -0.19
C ALA A 72 2.03 -1.66 0.49
N GLU A 73 1.50 -0.58 -0.09
CA GLU A 73 1.63 0.79 0.43
C GLU A 73 1.01 0.96 1.82
N ALA A 74 0.12 0.04 2.25
CA ALA A 74 -0.40 -0.03 3.60
C ALA A 74 0.71 -0.19 4.66
N TYR A 75 1.85 -0.76 4.28
CA TYR A 75 2.96 -1.08 5.17
C TYR A 75 4.23 -0.28 4.84
N ILE A 76 4.44 0.10 3.58
CA ILE A 76 5.68 0.75 3.11
C ILE A 76 5.51 2.19 2.62
N LYS A 77 4.33 2.79 2.76
CA LYS A 77 3.97 4.16 2.31
C LYS A 77 3.83 4.31 0.80
N ASP A 78 3.08 5.34 0.38
CA ASP A 78 3.08 5.82 -1.01
C ASP A 78 4.29 6.73 -1.23
N ILE A 79 5.13 6.40 -2.22
CA ILE A 79 6.27 7.23 -2.61
C ILE A 79 6.05 7.75 -4.03
N PRO A 80 6.06 9.09 -4.24
CA PRO A 80 5.93 9.67 -5.56
C PRO A 80 6.91 9.06 -6.56
N SER A 81 6.41 8.68 -7.73
CA SER A 81 7.16 7.91 -8.74
C SER A 81 8.54 8.48 -9.07
N PRO A 82 8.75 9.81 -9.20
CA PRO A 82 10.08 10.37 -9.44
C PRO A 82 11.06 10.11 -8.30
N LEU A 83 10.61 10.24 -7.04
CA LEU A 83 11.43 9.95 -5.87
C LEU A 83 11.71 8.44 -5.76
N LYS A 84 10.67 7.61 -5.95
CA LYS A 84 10.80 6.15 -5.94
C LYS A 84 11.82 5.66 -6.97
N ALA A 85 11.93 6.33 -8.12
CA ALA A 85 12.93 6.01 -9.13
C ALA A 85 14.38 6.12 -8.62
N MET A 86 14.64 6.99 -7.64
CA MET A 86 15.94 7.22 -7.02
C MET A 86 16.24 6.26 -5.84
N LEU A 87 15.29 5.39 -5.46
CA LEU A 87 15.37 4.52 -4.28
C LEU A 87 15.37 3.03 -4.67
N PRO A 88 16.50 2.48 -5.12
CA PRO A 88 16.57 1.08 -5.57
C PRO A 88 16.30 0.07 -4.45
N ASP A 89 16.80 0.33 -3.24
CA ASP A 89 16.59 -0.57 -2.09
C ASP A 89 15.12 -0.60 -1.66
N TYR A 90 14.42 0.52 -1.78
CA TYR A 90 12.99 0.58 -1.50
C TYR A 90 12.19 -0.29 -2.48
N LYS A 91 12.50 -0.21 -3.79
CA LYS A 91 11.87 -1.07 -4.80
C LYS A 91 12.13 -2.56 -4.53
N ALA A 92 13.29 -2.90 -3.97
CA ALA A 92 13.61 -4.28 -3.61
C ALA A 92 12.80 -4.76 -2.40
N VAL A 93 12.54 -3.91 -1.42
CA VAL A 93 11.65 -4.21 -0.28
C VAL A 93 10.21 -4.35 -0.76
N GLU A 94 9.73 -3.41 -1.58
CA GLU A 94 8.36 -3.44 -2.12
C GLU A 94 8.05 -4.73 -2.86
N LYS A 95 8.95 -5.22 -3.70
CA LYS A 95 8.75 -6.48 -4.45
C LYS A 95 8.64 -7.74 -3.58
N ARG A 96 9.00 -7.67 -2.30
CA ARG A 96 8.89 -8.80 -1.36
C ARG A 96 7.51 -8.89 -0.71
N ILE A 97 6.77 -7.77 -0.68
CA ILE A 97 5.43 -7.64 -0.11
C ILE A 97 4.41 -7.95 -1.20
#